data_AF-A0A537LEA3-F1
#
_entry.id   AF-A0A537LEA3-F1
#
_cell.length_a   1.000
_cell.length_b   1.000
_cell.length_c   1.000
_cell.angle_alpha   90.00
_cell.angle_beta   90.00
_cell.angle_gamma   90.00
#
_symmetry.space_group_name_H-M   'P 1'
#
loop_
_entity.id
_entity.type
_entity.pdbx_description
1 polymer ?
#
loop_
_entity_poly.entity_id
_entity_poly.type
_entity_poly.pdbx_seq_one_letter_code
_entity_poly.pdbx_strand_id
1 'polypeptide(L)'
;MRHWTPYLLVAPPVVLLASLVIYPLLYNVSLSLRSYRTGEFVGLHNFARALDDPQFFASLWATAIYVSGTLVVEILLGLALALLVHRTIRSGWARTLVYLLFLIPMVT
;
A
#
# COMPACT_ATOMS: atom_id res chain seq x y z
N MET A 1 -15.16 -36.32 -3.05
CA MET A 1 -13.91 -35.68 -2.59
C MET A 1 -13.34 -34.64 -3.58
N ARG A 2 -13.86 -34.49 -4.81
CA ARG A 2 -13.32 -33.63 -5.89
C ARG A 2 -13.55 -32.11 -5.75
N HIS A 3 -14.36 -31.67 -4.77
CA HIS A 3 -14.69 -30.25 -4.56
C HIS A 3 -13.81 -29.55 -3.51
N TRP A 4 -13.08 -30.29 -2.66
CA TRP A 4 -12.19 -29.73 -1.63
C TRP A 4 -10.73 -29.61 -2.07
N THR A 5 -10.34 -30.37 -3.10
CA THR A 5 -8.99 -30.34 -3.69
C THR A 5 -8.48 -28.95 -4.08
N PRO A 6 -9.27 -28.05 -4.72
CA PRO A 6 -8.78 -26.70 -5.01
C PRO A 6 -8.52 -25.89 -3.72
N TYR A 7 -9.34 -26.04 -2.68
CA TYR A 7 -9.13 -25.34 -1.41
C TYR A 7 -7.90 -25.85 -0.66
N LEU A 8 -7.65 -27.17 -0.67
CA LEU A 8 -6.46 -27.75 -0.04
C LEU A 8 -5.15 -27.37 -0.76
N LEU A 9 -5.20 -27.12 -2.07
CA LEU A 9 -4.03 -26.64 -2.83
C LEU A 9 -3.74 -25.16 -2.57
N VAL A 10 -4.78 -24.34 -2.36
CA VAL A 10 -4.66 -22.90 -2.07
C VAL A 10 -4.43 -22.62 -0.58
N ALA A 11 -4.81 -23.55 0.31
CA ALA A 11 -4.71 -23.38 1.75
C ALA A 11 -3.26 -23.11 2.24
N PRO A 12 -2.21 -23.87 1.85
CA PRO A 12 -0.85 -23.61 2.32
C PRO A 12 -0.32 -22.20 2.01
N PRO A 13 -0.38 -21.70 0.75
CA PRO A 13 0.08 -20.34 0.48
C PRO A 13 -0.79 -19.28 1.14
N VAL A 14 -2.11 -19.47 1.22
CA VAL A 14 -3.00 -18.52 1.89
C VAL A 14 -2.74 -18.45 3.39
N VAL A 15 -2.59 -19.60 4.06
CA VAL A 15 -2.29 -19.65 5.49
C VAL A 15 -0.92 -19.02 5.77
N LEU A 16 0.08 -19.30 4.94
CA LEU A 16 1.40 -18.70 5.07
C LEU A 16 1.33 -17.17 4.93
N LEU A 17 0.74 -16.67 3.84
CA LEU A 17 0.60 -15.23 3.58
C LEU A 17 -0.23 -14.54 4.66
N ALA A 18 -1.35 -15.13 5.06
CA ALA A 18 -2.20 -14.62 6.12
C ALA A 18 -1.43 -14.55 7.44
N SER A 19 -0.66 -15.59 7.79
CA SER A 19 0.15 -15.58 9.02
C SER A 19 1.21 -14.49 9.00
N LEU A 20 1.88 -14.29 7.85
CA LEU A 20 2.89 -13.25 7.68
C LEU A 20 2.32 -11.83 7.80
N VAL A 21 1.04 -11.63 7.51
CA VAL A 21 0.37 -10.32 7.65
C VAL A 21 -0.27 -10.17 9.03
N ILE A 22 -1.00 -11.18 9.49
CA ILE A 22 -1.78 -11.13 10.72
C ILE A 22 -0.87 -11.10 11.94
N TYR A 23 0.22 -11.87 11.96
CA TYR A 23 1.14 -11.88 13.09
C TYR A 23 1.74 -10.50 13.39
N PRO A 24 2.42 -9.80 12.45
CA PRO A 24 2.94 -8.47 12.73
C PRO A 24 1.83 -7.45 12.95
N LEU A 25 0.65 -7.61 12.35
CA LEU A 25 -0.49 -6.73 12.62
C LEU A 25 -0.93 -6.83 14.08
N LEU A 26 -1.15 -8.05 14.59
CA LEU A 26 -1.52 -8.27 16.00
C LEU A 26 -0.43 -7.77 16.95
N TYR A 27 0.83 -7.99 16.60
CA TYR A 27 1.95 -7.47 17.36
C TYR A 27 1.97 -5.93 17.41
N ASN A 28 1.75 -5.26 16.26
CA ASN A 28 1.65 -3.80 16.19
C ASN A 28 0.45 -3.27 16.97
N VAL A 29 -0.70 -3.95 16.94
CA VAL A 29 -1.86 -3.58 17.77
C VAL A 29 -1.49 -3.65 19.25
N SER A 30 -0.83 -4.72 19.70
CA SER A 30 -0.34 -4.83 21.08
C SER A 30 0.64 -3.72 21.45
N LEU A 31 1.59 -3.39 20.55
CA LEU A 31 2.52 -2.28 20.74
C LEU A 31 1.82 -0.93 20.79
N SER A 32 0.80 -0.70 19.97
CA SER A 32 0.05 0.56 19.95
C SER A 32 -0.66 0.86 21.28
N LEU A 33 -0.94 -0.19 22.07
CA LEU A 33 -1.55 -0.10 23.40
C LEU A 33 -0.52 -0.03 24.54
N ARG A 34 0.78 -0.05 24.22
CA ARG A 34 1.87 -0.03 25.19
C ARG A 34 2.69 1.25 25.08
N SER A 35 3.27 1.67 26.20
CA SER A 35 4.18 2.81 26.24
C SER A 35 5.48 2.46 25.51
N TYR A 36 5.88 3.27 24.52
CA TYR A 36 7.17 3.09 23.85
C TYR A 36 8.37 3.24 24.81
N ARG A 37 8.22 4.00 25.90
CA ARG A 37 9.31 4.26 26.85
C ARG A 37 9.45 3.16 27.91
N THR A 38 8.33 2.64 28.42
CA THR A 38 8.30 1.73 29.58
C THR A 38 7.86 0.31 29.24
N GLY A 39 7.27 0.08 28.06
CA GLY A 39 6.71 -1.22 27.64
C GLY A 39 5.39 -1.61 28.35
N GLU A 40 4.96 -0.80 29.31
CA GLU A 40 3.73 -1.01 30.08
C GLU A 40 2.49 -0.82 29.23
N PHE A 41 1.42 -1.54 29.57
CA PHE A 41 0.14 -1.41 28.91
C PHE A 41 -0.54 -0.10 29.34
N VAL A 42 -0.72 0.82 28.40
CA VAL A 42 -1.33 2.14 28.62
C VAL A 42 -2.69 2.29 27.93
N GLY A 43 -3.20 1.20 27.34
CA GLY A 43 -4.48 1.18 26.63
C GLY A 43 -4.51 2.20 25.50
N LEU A 44 -5.56 3.02 25.45
CA LEU A 44 -5.76 4.00 24.37
C LEU A 44 -5.04 5.35 24.60
N HIS A 45 -4.23 5.48 25.65
CA HIS A 45 -3.59 6.75 25.99
C HIS A 45 -2.64 7.27 24.88
N ASN A 46 -2.00 6.37 24.13
CA ASN A 46 -1.19 6.75 22.95
C ASN A 46 -2.04 7.44 21.87
N PHE A 47 -3.26 6.94 21.63
CA PHE A 47 -4.17 7.52 20.64
C PHE A 47 -4.71 8.87 21.09
N ALA A 48 -5.10 9.02 22.35
CA ALA A 48 -5.52 10.30 22.91
C ALA A 48 -4.42 11.37 22.75
N ARG A 49 -3.17 11.03 23.12
CA ARG A 49 -2.03 11.95 22.92
C ARG A 49 -1.79 12.31 21.46
N ALA A 50 -1.94 11.37 20.53
CA ALA A 50 -1.78 11.65 19.10
C ALA A 50 -2.88 12.58 18.57
N LEU A 51 -4.12 12.43 19.05
CA LEU A 51 -5.25 13.27 18.64
C LEU A 51 -5.19 14.69 19.22
N ASP A 52 -4.50 14.89 20.34
CA ASP A 52 -4.25 16.22 20.92
C ASP A 52 -2.99 16.90 20.33
N ASP A 53 -2.20 16.19 19.51
CA ASP A 53 -0.94 16.71 18.96
C ASP A 53 -1.17 17.48 17.64
N PRO A 54 -0.90 18.80 17.59
CA PRO A 54 -1.02 19.58 16.36
C PRO A 54 -0.10 19.07 15.23
N GLN A 55 1.04 18.48 15.58
CA GLN A 55 1.98 17.94 14.61
C GLN A 55 1.39 16.72 13.88
N PHE A 56 0.57 15.92 14.56
CA PHE A 56 -0.13 14.80 13.94
C PHE A 56 -1.01 15.26 12.77
N PHE A 57 -1.80 16.32 12.97
CA PHE A 57 -2.65 16.87 11.90
C PHE A 57 -1.85 17.57 10.81
N ALA A 58 -0.76 18.26 11.16
CA ALA A 58 0.12 18.87 10.17
C ALA A 58 0.73 17.80 9.24
N SER A 59 1.19 16.69 9.80
CA SER A 59 1.68 15.54 9.01
C SER A 59 0.56 14.89 8.20
N LEU A 60 -0.62 14.70 8.77
CA LEU A 60 -1.78 14.14 8.05
C LEU A 60 -2.16 14.99 6.85
N TRP A 61 -2.17 16.32 7.01
CA TRP A 61 -2.47 17.26 5.93
C TRP A 61 -1.39 17.27 4.84
N ALA A 62 -0.11 17.26 5.24
CA ALA A 62 1.00 17.15 4.30
C ALA A 62 0.90 15.86 3.47
N THR A 63 0.61 14.72 4.12
CA THR A 63 0.40 13.44 3.42
C THR A 63 -0.82 13.48 2.51
N ALA A 64 -1.93 14.08 2.95
CA ALA A 64 -3.14 14.21 2.13
C ALA A 64 -2.88 15.05 0.87
N ILE A 65 -2.19 16.18 0.98
CA ILE A 65 -1.78 17.00 -0.17
C ILE A 65 -0.83 16.22 -1.08
N TYR A 66 0.16 15.56 -0.50
CA TYR A 66 1.14 14.77 -1.27
C TYR A 66 0.46 13.65 -2.06
N VAL A 67 -0.35 12.82 -1.40
CA VAL A 67 -1.05 11.69 -2.04
C VAL A 67 -2.02 12.20 -3.09
N SER A 68 -2.84 13.20 -2.79
CA SER A 68 -3.83 13.71 -3.74
C SER A 68 -3.16 14.37 -4.96
N GLY A 69 -2.13 15.19 -4.75
CA GLY A 69 -1.37 15.82 -5.83
C GLY A 69 -0.67 14.79 -6.72
N THR A 70 0.03 13.83 -6.11
CA THR A 70 0.72 12.77 -6.85
C THR A 70 -0.25 11.91 -7.65
N LEU A 71 -1.36 11.47 -7.04
CA LEU A 71 -2.39 10.67 -7.74
C LEU A 71 -2.98 11.42 -8.94
N VAL A 72 -3.32 12.70 -8.78
CA VAL A 72 -3.86 13.51 -9.89
C VAL A 72 -2.86 13.61 -11.03
N VAL A 73 -1.60 13.91 -10.72
CA VAL A 73 -0.53 14.05 -11.72
C VAL A 73 -0.26 12.71 -12.41
N GLU A 74 -0.15 11.61 -11.67
CA GLU A 74 0.09 10.27 -12.21
C GLU A 74 -1.03 9.82 -13.14
N ILE A 75 -2.29 10.04 -12.76
CA ILE A 75 -3.44 9.68 -13.61
C ILE A 75 -3.44 10.52 -14.88
N LEU A 76 -3.24 11.83 -14.77
CA LEU A 76 -3.25 12.73 -15.94
C LEU A 76 -2.11 12.40 -16.90
N LEU A 77 -0.89 12.23 -16.39
CA LEU A 77 0.29 11.90 -17.20
C LEU A 77 0.18 10.49 -17.78
N GLY A 78 -0.20 9.51 -16.95
CA GLY A 78 -0.39 8.12 -17.38
C GLY A 78 -1.44 7.99 -18.48
N LEU A 79 -2.58 8.68 -18.34
CA LEU A 79 -3.63 8.71 -19.35
C LEU A 79 -3.19 9.44 -20.62
N ALA A 80 -2.55 10.61 -20.50
CA ALA A 80 -2.06 11.37 -21.63
C ALA A 80 -1.05 10.55 -22.46
N LEU A 81 -0.10 9.89 -21.79
CA LEU A 81 0.86 8.99 -22.42
C LEU A 81 0.17 7.77 -23.04
N ALA A 82 -0.79 7.15 -22.33
CA ALA A 82 -1.54 6.01 -22.87
C ALA A 82 -2.28 6.38 -24.16
N LEU A 83 -2.93 7.54 -24.21
CA LEU A 83 -3.62 8.05 -25.40
C LEU A 83 -2.66 8.39 -26.54
N LEU A 84 -1.52 9.02 -26.23
CA LEU A 84 -0.49 9.34 -27.22
C LEU A 84 0.07 8.06 -27.86
N VAL A 85 0.44 7.09 -27.04
CA VAL A 85 0.95 5.80 -27.51
C VAL A 85 -0.11 5.05 -28.33
N HIS A 86 -1.38 5.08 -27.89
CA HIS A 86 -2.48 4.44 -28.61
C HIS A 86 -2.69 5.04 -30.01
N ARG A 87 -2.52 6.37 -30.16
CA ARG A 87 -2.70 7.06 -31.45
C ARG A 87 -1.49 6.94 -32.38
N THR A 88 -0.27 6.99 -31.84
CA THR A 88 0.97 7.08 -32.63
C THR A 88 1.53 5.69 -32.97
N ILE A 89 1.46 4.73 -32.05
CA ILE A 89 2.08 3.41 -32.23
C ILE A 89 1.02 2.39 -32.61
N ARG A 90 0.92 2.08 -33.91
CA ARG A 90 0.02 1.04 -34.43
C ARG A 90 0.49 -0.39 -34.15
N SER A 91 1.79 -0.58 -33.92
CA SER A 91 2.36 -1.90 -33.67
C SER A 91 2.22 -2.32 -32.20
N GLY A 92 1.55 -3.45 -31.96
CA GLY A 92 1.33 -3.98 -30.61
C GLY A 92 2.63 -4.24 -29.83
N TRP A 93 3.69 -4.74 -30.50
CA TRP A 93 4.97 -5.04 -29.84
C TRP A 93 5.71 -3.77 -29.40
N ALA A 94 5.70 -2.72 -30.24
CA ALA A 94 6.35 -1.45 -29.92
C ALA A 94 5.64 -0.74 -28.77
N ARG A 95 4.30 -0.85 -28.69
CA ARG A 95 3.52 -0.34 -27.56
C ARG A 95 3.88 -1.04 -26.25
N THR A 96 4.02 -2.37 -26.26
CA THR A 96 4.44 -3.14 -25.09
C THR A 96 5.84 -2.75 -24.61
N LEU A 97 6.79 -2.56 -25.52
CA LEU A 97 8.16 -2.10 -25.16
C LEU A 97 8.15 -0.73 -24.46
N VAL A 98 7.34 0.21 -24.95
CA VAL A 98 7.20 1.52 -24.30
C VAL A 98 6.62 1.38 -22.90
N TYR A 99 5.59 0.55 -22.69
CA TYR A 99 5.04 0.31 -21.35
C TYR A 99 6.02 -0.38 -20.41
N LEU A 100 6.83 -1.32 -20.91
CA LEU A 100 7.89 -1.97 -20.14
C LEU A 100 8.97 -0.97 -19.70
N LEU A 101 9.29 0.01 -20.54
CA LEU A 101 10.24 1.07 -20.19
C LEU A 101 9.70 1.98 -19.07
N PHE A 102 8.39 2.08 -18.89
CA PHE A 102 7.78 2.82 -17.76
C PHE A 102 7.70 2.00 -16.47
N LEU A 103 7.83 0.67 -16.53
CA LEU A 103 7.92 -0.23 -15.38
C LEU A 103 9.33 -0.22 -14.74
N ILE A 104 10.03 0.91 -14.77
CA ILE A 104 11.32 1.02 -14.07
C ILE A 104 11.03 0.85 -12.58
N PRO A 105 11.68 -0.10 -11.88
CA PRO A 105 11.47 -0.27 -10.46
C PRO A 105 11.76 1.04 -9.75
N MET A 106 10.75 1.55 -9.04
CA MET A 106 10.90 2.72 -8.21
C MET A 106 11.82 2.33 -7.06
N VAL A 107 13.04 2.85 -7.06
CA VAL A 107 13.97 2.66 -5.95
C VAL A 107 13.58 3.68 -4.89
N THR A 108 12.62 3.29 -4.04
CA THR A 108 12.29 3.98 -2.78
C THR A 108 13.35 3.71 -1.73
#